data_AF-A0A381ZRJ1-F1
#
_entry.id   AF-A0A381ZRJ1-F1
#
_cell.length_a   1.000
_cell.length_b   1.000
_cell.length_c   1.000
_cell.angle_alpha   90.00
_cell.angle_beta   90.00
_cell.angle_gamma   90.00
#
_symmetry.space_group_name_H-M   'P 1'
#
loop_
_entity.id
_entity.type
_entity.pdbx_description
1 polymer ?
#
loop_
_entity_poly.entity_id
_entity_poly.type
_entity_poly.pdbx_seq_one_letter_code
_entity_poly.pdbx_strand_id
1 'polypeptide(L)' 'MPAKVNGLKIDRKFTDTGKDPFQKLKWEKRDVEIRNFDGSVAFSMKDVNLPDNYSQVA' A
#
# COMPACT_ATOMS: atom_id res chain seq x y z
N MET A 1 9.29 19.80 41.50
CA MET A 1 9.69 19.95 40.08
C MET A 1 8.99 18.85 39.30
N PRO A 2 8.19 19.12 38.26
CA PRO A 2 7.55 18.04 37.51
C PRO A 2 8.60 17.23 36.74
N ALA A 3 8.44 15.91 36.70
CA ALA A 3 9.35 15.01 36.01
C ALA A 3 9.36 15.32 34.49
N LYS A 4 10.54 15.37 33.88
CA LYS A 4 10.70 15.46 32.42
C LYS A 4 10.22 14.14 31.80
N VAL A 5 9.01 14.13 31.23
CA VAL A 5 8.52 13.00 30.44
C VAL A 5 9.19 13.06 29.08
N ASN A 6 10.43 12.54 28.99
CA ASN A 6 11.05 12.29 27.70
C ASN A 6 10.38 11.05 27.09
N GLY A 7 9.27 11.28 26.39
CA GLY A 7 8.58 10.24 25.64
C GLY A 7 9.46 9.64 24.54
N LEU A 8 9.11 8.43 24.11
CA LEU A 8 9.79 7.72 23.02
C LEU A 8 9.79 8.59 21.75
N LYS A 9 10.97 8.81 21.17
CA LYS A 9 11.13 9.48 19.87
C LYS A 9 11.46 8.43 18.83
N ILE A 10 10.56 8.24 17.87
CA ILE A 10 10.77 7.36 16.72
C ILE A 10 10.91 8.24 15.48
N ASP A 11 12.06 8.17 14.83
CA ASP A 11 12.29 8.89 13.59
C ASP A 11 11.49 8.26 12.45
N ARG A 12 10.75 9.11 11.73
CA ARG A 12 10.01 8.69 10.54
C ARG A 12 11.00 8.58 9.37
N LYS A 13 11.00 7.44 8.67
CA LYS A 13 11.87 7.23 7.49
C LYS A 13 11.14 7.38 6.16
N PHE A 14 9.85 7.03 6.11
CA PHE A 14 9.07 6.99 4.86
C PHE A 14 7.86 7.94 4.87
N THR A 15 7.50 8.47 6.04
CA THR A 15 6.30 9.29 6.26
C THR A 15 6.67 10.65 6.82
N ASP A 16 5.87 11.66 6.50
CA ASP A 16 6.00 13.01 7.05
C ASP A 16 4.80 13.29 7.95
N THR A 17 4.99 14.07 9.01
CA THR A 17 3.89 14.44 9.91
C THR A 17 2.82 15.22 9.13
N GLY A 18 1.56 14.82 9.31
CA GLY A 18 0.41 15.48 8.66
C GLY A 18 0.24 15.19 7.17
N LYS A 19 1.04 14.27 6.57
CA LYS A 19 0.90 13.86 5.17
C LYS A 19 0.49 12.40 5.06
N ASP A 20 -0.36 12.12 4.07
CA ASP A 20 -0.68 10.76 3.67
C ASP A 20 0.50 10.18 2.85
N PRO A 21 1.14 9.08 3.29
CA PRO A 21 2.23 8.46 2.55
C PRO A 21 1.81 7.95 1.15
N PHE A 22 0.55 7.57 0.96
CA PHE A 22 0.08 6.99 -0.30
C PHE A 22 -0.05 8.01 -1.44
N GLN A 23 -0.12 9.30 -1.10
CA GLN A 23 -0.08 10.39 -2.09
C GLN A 23 1.28 10.48 -2.81
N LYS A 24 2.33 9.82 -2.30
CA LYS A 24 3.64 9.77 -2.97
C LYS A 24 3.69 8.76 -4.13
N LEU A 25 2.70 7.88 -4.24
CA LEU A 25 2.61 6.88 -5.29
C LEU A 25 1.73 7.37 -6.44
N LYS A 26 2.02 6.91 -7.65
CA LYS A 26 1.11 7.05 -8.80
C LYS A 26 0.17 5.87 -8.82
N TRP A 27 -1.09 6.11 -9.12
CA TRP A 27 -2.16 5.12 -9.05
C TRP A 27 -2.83 4.96 -10.41
N GLU A 28 -3.17 3.72 -10.76
CA GLU A 28 -3.89 3.36 -11.97
C GLU A 28 -4.98 2.34 -11.64
N LYS A 29 -6.07 2.38 -12.40
CA LYS A 29 -7.11 1.35 -12.32
C LYS A 29 -6.73 0.14 -13.16
N ARG A 30 -6.80 -1.04 -12.58
CA ARG A 30 -6.58 -2.31 -13.28
C ARG A 30 -7.60 -3.35 -12.82
N ASP A 31 -7.96 -4.24 -13.74
CA ASP A 31 -8.70 -5.46 -13.41
C ASP A 31 -7.69 -6.52 -12.95
N VAL A 32 -8.03 -7.25 -11.89
CA VAL A 32 -7.15 -8.23 -11.25
C VAL A 32 -7.84 -9.60 -11.26
N GLU A 33 -7.11 -10.62 -11.69
CA GLU A 33 -7.60 -12.00 -11.69
C GLU A 33 -6.55 -12.94 -11.10
N ILE A 34 -7.02 -13.96 -10.37
CA ILE A 34 -6.22 -15.11 -9.96
C ILE A 34 -6.76 -16.31 -10.74
N ARG A 35 -5.86 -17.05 -11.39
CA ARG A 35 -6.19 -18.22 -12.21
C ARG A 35 -5.62 -19.49 -11.60
N ASN A 36 -6.39 -20.57 -11.67
CA ASN A 36 -5.92 -21.92 -11.36
C ASN A 36 -4.97 -22.42 -12.45
N PHE A 37 -4.26 -23.52 -12.17
CA PHE A 37 -3.35 -24.17 -13.14
C PHE A 37 -4.06 -24.64 -14.42
N ASP A 38 -5.35 -24.96 -14.34
CA ASP A 38 -6.19 -25.32 -15.50
C ASP A 38 -6.70 -24.11 -16.30
N GLY A 39 -6.30 -22.89 -15.90
CA GLY A 39 -6.68 -21.63 -16.54
C GLY A 39 -8.03 -21.05 -16.10
N SER A 40 -8.79 -21.77 -15.29
CA SER A 40 -10.06 -21.28 -14.73
C SER A 40 -9.82 -20.13 -13.76
N VAL A 41 -10.79 -19.21 -13.66
CA VAL A 41 -10.69 -18.05 -12.77
C VAL A 41 -11.06 -18.46 -11.35
N ALA A 42 -10.09 -18.36 -10.43
CA ALA A 42 -10.30 -18.54 -9.00
C ALA A 42 -10.83 -17.27 -8.33
N PHE A 43 -10.42 -16.09 -8.83
CA PHE A 43 -10.84 -14.78 -8.33
C PHE A 43 -10.79 -13.73 -9.44
N SER A 44 -11.73 -12.78 -9.43
CA SER A 44 -11.72 -11.63 -10.35
C SER A 44 -12.31 -10.40 -9.65
N MET A 45 -11.65 -9.25 -9.82
CA MET A 45 -12.11 -7.95 -9.32
C MET A 45 -11.77 -6.86 -10.35
N LYS A 46 -12.75 -5.98 -10.60
CA LYS A 46 -12.63 -4.90 -11.57
C LYS A 46 -12.29 -3.56 -10.93
N ASP A 47 -11.69 -2.67 -11.73
CA ASP A 47 -11.45 -1.26 -11.39
C ASP A 47 -10.64 -1.05 -10.09
N VAL A 48 -9.70 -1.94 -9.78
CA VAL A 48 -8.86 -1.84 -8.58
C VAL A 48 -7.82 -0.74 -8.76
N ASN A 49 -7.77 0.20 -7.82
CA ASN A 49 -6.70 1.21 -7.78
C ASN A 49 -5.42 0.57 -7.23
N LEU A 50 -4.42 0.44 -8.08
CA LEU A 50 -3.10 -0.10 -7.73
C LEU A 50 -2.01 0.91 -8.05
N PRO A 51 -0.88 0.89 -7.32
CA PRO A 51 0.29 1.65 -7.72
C PRO A 51 0.74 1.25 -9.14
N ASP A 52 1.22 2.21 -9.94
CA ASP A 52 1.67 1.96 -11.32
C ASP A 52 2.78 0.90 -11.41
N ASN A 53 3.64 0.87 -10.39
CA ASN A 53 4.74 -0.06 -10.22
C ASN A 53 4.35 -1.40 -9.56
N TYR A 54 3.06 -1.64 -9.30
CA TYR A 54 2.60 -2.92 -8.77
C TYR A 54 2.77 -4.03 -9.81
N SER A 55 3.36 -5.14 -9.38
CA SER A 55 3.52 -6.37 -10.15
C SER A 55 2.89 -7.52 -9.38
N GLN A 56 1.86 -8.12 -9.97
CA GLN A 56 1.29 -9.36 -9.46
C GLN A 56 2.28 -10.49 -9.72
N VAL A 57 2.72 -11.15 -8.65
CA VAL A 57 3.50 -12.38 -8.76
C VAL A 57 2.52 -13.54 -8.82
N ALA A 58 2.64 -14.38 -9.85
CA ALA A 58 1.84 -15.58 -10.07
C ALA A 58 2.31 -16.74 -9.19
#